data_AF-A0A1V5VRF0-F1
#
_entry.id   AF-A0A1V5VRF0-F1
#
_cell.length_a   1.000
_cell.length_b   1.000
_cell.length_c   1.000
_cell.angle_alpha   90.00
_cell.angle_beta   90.00
_cell.angle_gamma   90.00
#
_symmetry.space_group_name_H-M   'P 1'
#
loop_
_entity.id
_entity.type
_entity.pdbx_description
1 polymer ?
#
loop_
_entity_poly.entity_id
_entity_poly.type
_entity_poly.pdbx_seq_one_letter_code
_entity_poly.pdbx_strand_id
1 'polypeptide(L)'
;MADLKKDQPKKQIEDLTNRWKRALADYQNLEKRYEKEKADFVQFANSNLILKLLNILGHLEKASEHLKDEGLDLVIVEFKRLLDNEGLEEIDCLGKPFDPEIMEAIEVVKGGEANRVAEVVGKGYLLKGRLLSAAKVKVYKE
;
A
#
# COMPACT_ATOMS: atom_id res chain seq x y z
N MET A 1 18.69 -34.72 52.62
CA MET A 1 19.41 -33.44 52.38
C MET A 1 20.51 -33.54 51.32
N ALA A 2 21.19 -34.69 51.14
CA ALA A 2 22.26 -34.85 50.15
C ALA A 2 21.76 -34.89 48.69
N ASP A 3 20.57 -35.46 48.43
CA ASP A 3 20.02 -35.57 47.06
C ASP A 3 19.53 -34.23 46.50
N LEU A 4 19.02 -33.33 47.35
CA LEU A 4 18.60 -31.98 46.94
C LEU A 4 19.76 -31.14 46.39
N LYS A 5 20.99 -31.35 46.87
CA LYS A 5 22.19 -30.61 46.42
C LYS A 5 22.75 -31.13 45.09
N LYS A 6 22.54 -32.41 44.75
CA LYS A 6 22.97 -32.98 43.46
C LYS A 6 22.08 -32.56 42.28
N ASP A 7 20.80 -32.27 42.53
CA ASP A 7 19.86 -31.82 41.48
C ASP A 7 19.84 -30.31 41.24
N GLN A 8 20.35 -29.50 42.18
CA GLN A 8 20.48 -28.04 42.00
C GLN A 8 21.20 -27.62 40.71
N PRO A 9 22.39 -28.17 40.37
CA PRO A 9 23.08 -27.79 39.13
C PRO A 9 22.32 -28.25 37.87
N LYS A 10 21.66 -29.41 37.89
CA LYS A 10 20.83 -29.87 36.76
C LYS A 10 19.62 -28.96 36.53
N LYS A 11 18.92 -28.59 37.60
CA LYS A 11 17.79 -27.63 37.53
C LYS A 11 18.24 -26.25 37.05
N GLN A 12 19.40 -25.77 37.49
CA GLN A 12 19.96 -24.51 37.00
C GLN A 12 20.31 -24.58 35.50
N ILE A 13 20.91 -25.68 35.03
CA ILE A 13 21.20 -25.88 33.62
C ILE A 13 19.91 -25.91 32.80
N GLU A 14 18.88 -26.60 33.29
CA GLU A 14 17.58 -26.68 32.61
C GLU A 14 16.90 -25.31 32.54
N ASP A 15 16.87 -24.56 33.64
CA ASP A 15 16.34 -23.19 33.69
C ASP A 15 17.10 -22.26 32.73
N LEU A 16 18.44 -22.31 32.72
CA LEU A 16 19.27 -21.51 31.83
C LEU A 16 19.05 -21.90 30.36
N THR A 17 18.93 -23.20 30.08
CA THR A 17 18.64 -23.71 28.73
C THR A 17 17.28 -23.21 28.24
N ASN A 18 16.26 -23.23 29.11
CA ASN A 18 14.92 -22.75 28.79
C ASN A 18 14.89 -21.23 28.57
N ARG A 19 15.61 -20.45 29.41
CA ARG A 19 15.78 -19.01 29.20
C ARG A 19 16.51 -18.70 27.90
N TRP A 20 17.56 -19.44 27.59
CA TRP A 20 18.32 -19.27 26.35
C TRP A 20 17.46 -19.59 25.12
N LYS A 21 16.72 -20.71 25.13
CA LYS A 21 15.79 -21.06 24.04
C LYS A 21 14.73 -19.98 23.83
N ARG A 22 14.18 -19.42 24.91
CA ARG A 22 13.21 -18.32 24.83
C ARG A 22 13.85 -17.06 24.24
N ALA A 23 15.01 -16.66 24.74
CA ALA A 23 15.73 -15.49 24.22
C ALA A 23 16.08 -15.65 22.73
N LEU A 24 16.46 -16.86 22.30
CA LEU A 24 16.71 -17.17 20.89
C LEU A 24 15.44 -17.03 20.04
N ALA A 25 14.31 -17.55 20.52
CA ALA A 25 13.02 -17.41 19.83
C ALA A 25 12.57 -15.94 19.75
N ASP A 26 12.73 -15.18 20.83
CA ASP A 26 12.41 -13.75 20.88
C ASP A 26 13.28 -12.95 19.89
N TYR A 27 14.57 -13.28 19.79
CA TYR A 27 15.48 -12.68 18.82
C TYR A 27 15.06 -13.00 17.37
N GLN A 28 14.74 -14.25 17.05
CA GLN A 28 14.27 -14.64 15.72
C GLN A 28 12.96 -13.92 15.34
N ASN A 29 12.06 -13.74 16.29
CA ASN A 29 10.83 -12.99 16.08
C ASN A 29 11.10 -11.48 15.86
N LEU A 30 12.04 -10.91 16.62
CA LEU A 30 12.48 -9.52 16.46
C LEU A 30 13.12 -9.29 15.09
N GLU A 31 14.00 -10.18 14.65
CA GLU A 31 14.68 -10.10 13.35
C GLU A 31 13.66 -10.10 12.20
N LYS A 32 12.72 -11.07 12.19
CA LYS A 32 11.64 -11.12 11.21
C LYS A 32 10.77 -9.86 11.21
N ARG A 33 10.48 -9.31 12.40
CA ARG A 33 9.71 -8.07 12.52
C ARG A 33 10.49 -6.88 11.97
N TYR A 34 11.78 -6.79 12.28
CA TYR A 34 12.65 -5.71 11.83
C TYR A 34 12.82 -5.71 10.31
N GLU A 35 12.98 -6.89 9.69
CA GLU A 35 13.03 -7.00 8.22
C GLU A 35 11.74 -6.52 7.57
N LYS A 36 10.58 -6.87 8.14
CA LYS A 36 9.28 -6.41 7.67
C LYS A 36 9.13 -4.89 7.81
N GLU A 37 9.46 -4.33 8.97
CA GLU A 37 9.41 -2.88 9.21
C GLU A 37 10.33 -2.12 8.26
N LYS A 38 11.53 -2.64 7.97
CA LYS A 38 12.46 -2.05 7.01
C LYS A 38 11.88 -2.06 5.59
N ALA A 39 11.27 -3.17 5.16
CA ALA A 39 10.60 -3.24 3.87
C ALA A 39 9.43 -2.25 3.78
N ASP A 40 8.62 -2.15 4.84
CA ASP A 40 7.51 -1.21 4.92
C ASP A 40 7.98 0.25 4.89
N PHE A 41 9.09 0.56 5.55
CA PHE A 41 9.69 1.89 5.54
C PHE A 41 10.17 2.30 4.15
N VAL A 42 10.83 1.40 3.42
CA VAL A 42 11.26 1.66 2.04
C VAL A 42 10.05 1.91 1.13
N GLN A 43 8.99 1.12 1.28
CA GLN A 43 7.75 1.36 0.54
C GLN A 43 7.15 2.73 0.85
N PHE A 44 7.03 3.08 2.14
CA PHE A 44 6.51 4.37 2.58
C PHE A 44 7.35 5.56 2.07
N ALA A 45 8.68 5.44 2.07
CA ALA A 45 9.56 6.46 1.54
C ALA A 45 9.31 6.73 0.05
N ASN A 46 9.06 5.67 -0.73
CA ASN A 46 8.75 5.79 -2.16
C ASN A 46 7.34 6.34 -2.41
N SER A 47 6.35 6.02 -1.56
CA SER A 47 4.96 6.49 -1.69
C SER A 47 4.86 8.02 -1.84
N ASN A 48 5.57 8.77 -0.99
CA ASN A 48 5.53 10.23 -1.03
C ASN A 48 6.12 10.82 -2.30
N LEU A 49 7.18 10.20 -2.84
CA LEU A 49 7.77 10.61 -4.10
C LEU A 49 6.82 10.32 -5.27
N ILE A 50 6.25 9.11 -5.31
CA ILE A 50 5.32 8.68 -6.35
C ILE A 50 4.07 9.58 -6.38
N LEU A 51 3.51 9.96 -5.22
CA LEU A 51 2.39 10.92 -5.16
C LEU A 51 2.74 12.26 -5.82
N LYS A 52 3.95 12.79 -5.59
CA LYS A 52 4.40 14.04 -6.22
C LYS A 52 4.57 13.87 -7.73
N LEU A 53 5.11 12.72 -8.17
CA LEU A 53 5.24 12.40 -9.59
C LEU A 53 3.88 12.25 -10.29
N LEU A 54 2.89 11.66 -9.63
CA LEU A 54 1.53 11.51 -10.16
C LEU A 54 0.85 12.86 -10.40
N ASN A 55 1.06 13.84 -9.52
CA ASN A 55 0.58 15.20 -9.76
C ASN A 55 1.19 15.81 -11.02
N ILE A 56 2.50 15.63 -11.22
CA ILE A 56 3.20 16.10 -12.42
C ILE A 56 2.66 15.38 -13.66
N LEU A 57 2.49 14.05 -13.60
CA LEU A 57 1.90 13.26 -14.67
C LEU A 57 0.51 13.79 -15.05
N GLY A 58 -0.34 14.10 -14.08
CA GLY A 58 -1.65 14.70 -14.34
C GLY A 58 -1.57 16.07 -15.03
N HIS A 59 -0.55 16.88 -14.75
CA HIS A 59 -0.30 18.10 -15.50
C HIS A 59 0.17 17.83 -16.93
N LEU A 60 1.01 16.81 -17.15
CA LEU A 60 1.46 16.41 -18.48
C LEU A 60 0.30 15.87 -19.32
N GLU A 61 -0.58 15.03 -18.75
CA GLU A 61 -1.80 14.54 -19.41
C GLU A 61 -2.68 15.71 -19.87
N LYS A 62 -2.95 16.66 -18.97
CA LYS A 62 -3.72 17.88 -19.31
C LYS A 62 -3.04 18.70 -20.39
N ALA A 63 -1.72 18.87 -20.35
CA ALA A 63 -0.99 19.58 -21.38
C ALA A 63 -1.13 18.88 -22.73
N SER A 64 -1.03 17.54 -22.75
CA SER A 64 -1.14 16.75 -23.97
C SER A 64 -2.52 16.87 -24.64
N GLU A 65 -3.60 16.91 -23.85
CA GLU A 65 -4.96 17.14 -24.38
C GLU A 65 -5.09 18.45 -25.18
N HIS A 66 -4.32 19.47 -24.81
CA HIS A 66 -4.34 20.78 -25.47
C HIS A 66 -3.36 20.87 -26.65
N LEU A 67 -2.15 20.34 -26.48
CA LEU A 67 -1.07 20.39 -27.48
C LEU A 67 -1.28 19.39 -28.62
N LYS A 68 -1.85 18.21 -28.33
CA LYS A 68 -2.01 17.08 -29.24
C LYS A 68 -0.68 16.68 -29.91
N ASP A 69 0.40 16.69 -29.13
CA ASP A 69 1.74 16.33 -29.57
C ASP A 69 1.98 14.83 -29.34
N GLU A 70 2.20 14.08 -30.42
CA GLU A 70 2.39 12.62 -30.35
C GLU A 70 3.65 12.22 -29.58
N GLY A 71 4.69 13.05 -29.58
CA GLY A 71 5.93 12.81 -28.83
C GLY A 71 5.71 12.90 -27.33
N LEU A 72 4.93 13.89 -26.89
CA LEU A 72 4.51 14.00 -25.49
C LEU A 72 3.67 12.81 -25.04
N ASP A 73 2.73 12.36 -25.88
CA ASP A 73 1.89 11.18 -25.59
C ASP A 73 2.75 9.91 -25.41
N LEU A 74 3.77 9.71 -26.25
CA LEU A 74 4.70 8.59 -26.11
C LEU A 74 5.44 8.62 -24.76
N VAL A 75 5.93 9.79 -24.34
CA VAL A 75 6.61 9.95 -23.05
C VAL A 75 5.66 9.67 -21.89
N ILE A 76 4.41 10.14 -21.96
CA ILE A 76 3.39 9.86 -20.93
C ILE A 76 3.12 8.35 -20.83
N VAL A 77 3.03 7.65 -21.96
CA VAL A 77 2.82 6.20 -21.99
C VAL A 77 4.01 5.45 -21.39
N GLU A 78 5.23 5.82 -21.74
CA GLU A 78 6.44 5.22 -21.16
C GLU A 78 6.54 5.48 -19.65
N PHE A 79 6.21 6.69 -19.21
CA PHE A 79 6.21 7.05 -17.80
C PHE A 79 5.19 6.23 -17.00
N LYS A 80 3.98 6.05 -17.53
CA LYS A 80 2.96 5.17 -16.91
C LYS A 80 3.43 3.73 -16.82
N ARG A 81 4.02 3.19 -17.88
CA ARG A 81 4.59 1.82 -17.88
C ARG A 81 5.70 1.66 -16.84
N LEU A 82 6.54 2.68 -16.66
CA LEU A 82 7.57 2.66 -15.62
C LEU A 82 6.94 2.59 -14.23
N LEU A 83 5.92 3.39 -13.95
CA LEU A 83 5.22 3.35 -12.65
C LEU A 83 4.51 2.01 -12.41
N ASP A 84 3.87 1.45 -13.45
CA ASP A 84 3.23 0.14 -13.41
C ASP A 84 4.24 -0.98 -13.09
N ASN A 85 5.40 -0.97 -13.74
CA ASN A 85 6.50 -1.91 -13.44
C ASN A 85 7.04 -1.78 -12.02
N GLU A 86 7.02 -0.58 -11.43
CA GLU A 86 7.36 -0.34 -10.03
C GLU A 86 6.25 -0.76 -9.04
N GLY A 87 5.13 -1.27 -9.56
CA GLY A 87 4.01 -1.83 -8.82
C GLY A 87 2.91 -0.81 -8.50
N LEU A 88 2.82 0.29 -9.24
CA LEU A 88 1.71 1.24 -9.11
C LEU A 88 0.54 0.82 -10.02
N GLU A 89 -0.63 0.60 -9.42
CA GLU A 89 -1.85 0.20 -10.11
C GLU A 89 -2.92 1.29 -9.99
N GLU A 90 -3.59 1.62 -11.09
CA GLU A 90 -4.74 2.54 -11.09
C GLU A 90 -6.01 1.82 -10.61
N ILE A 91 -6.79 2.47 -9.74
CA ILE A 91 -8.04 1.92 -9.22
C ILE A 91 -9.14 2.08 -10.27
N ASP A 92 -9.44 1.00 -10.99
CA ASP A 92 -10.58 0.95 -11.89
C ASP A 92 -11.89 0.84 -11.09
N CYS A 93 -12.65 1.94 -11.05
CA CYS A 93 -13.86 2.07 -10.24
C CYS A 93 -15.09 2.54 -11.00
N LEU A 94 -14.99 3.00 -12.25
CA LEU A 94 -16.13 3.53 -13.01
C LEU A 94 -17.21 2.45 -13.19
N GLY A 95 -18.45 2.75 -12.81
CA GLY A 95 -19.58 1.81 -12.89
C GLY A 95 -19.53 0.65 -11.88
N LYS A 96 -18.50 0.55 -11.03
CA LYS A 96 -18.40 -0.46 -9.98
C LYS A 96 -19.13 -0.03 -8.70
N PRO A 97 -19.45 -0.96 -7.79
CA PRO A 97 -19.94 -0.61 -6.46
C PRO A 97 -18.96 0.31 -5.74
N PHE A 98 -19.49 1.29 -5.01
CA PHE A 98 -18.68 2.17 -4.18
C PHE A 98 -18.05 1.37 -3.03
N ASP A 99 -16.74 1.52 -2.88
CA ASP A 99 -15.95 0.90 -1.81
C ASP A 99 -15.25 2.00 -0.98
N PRO A 100 -15.67 2.26 0.27
CA PRO A 100 -15.06 3.26 1.14
C PRO A 100 -13.59 3.01 1.48
N GLU A 101 -13.08 1.78 1.31
CA GLU A 101 -11.67 1.48 1.60
C GLU A 101 -10.73 2.05 0.54
N ILE A 102 -11.20 2.18 -0.71
CA ILE A 102 -10.37 2.59 -1.85
C ILE A 102 -10.92 3.80 -2.62
N MET A 103 -12.12 4.28 -2.26
CA MET A 103 -12.81 5.39 -2.93
C MET A 103 -13.26 6.46 -1.93
N GLU A 104 -13.16 7.73 -2.35
CA GLU A 104 -13.68 8.90 -1.65
C GLU A 104 -14.87 9.46 -2.44
N ALA A 105 -16.08 9.35 -1.88
CA ALA A 105 -17.27 9.92 -2.48
C ALA A 105 -17.30 11.44 -2.27
N ILE A 106 -17.10 12.21 -3.34
CA ILE A 106 -17.08 13.67 -3.26
C ILE A 106 -18.44 14.31 -3.58
N GLU A 107 -19.29 13.60 -4.31
CA GLU A 107 -20.62 14.07 -4.70
C GLU A 107 -21.58 12.89 -4.89
N VAL A 108 -22.86 13.13 -4.64
CA VAL A 108 -23.91 12.14 -4.86
C VAL A 108 -24.85 12.66 -5.95
N VAL A 109 -25.03 11.86 -7.01
CA VAL A 109 -25.80 12.20 -8.21
C VAL A 109 -27.02 11.31 -8.38
N LYS A 110 -28.04 11.77 -9.11
CA LYS A 110 -29.28 10.99 -9.37
C LYS A 110 -29.22 10.31 -10.75
N GLY A 111 -30.09 9.30 -10.95
CA GLY A 111 -30.38 8.76 -12.27
C GLY A 111 -29.62 7.49 -12.67
N GLY A 112 -29.12 6.72 -11.69
CA GLY A 112 -28.43 5.46 -11.94
C GLY A 112 -28.72 4.43 -10.85
N GLU A 113 -28.04 3.28 -10.94
CA GLU A 113 -28.13 2.22 -9.93
C GLU A 113 -27.45 2.67 -8.64
N ALA A 114 -28.19 2.66 -7.53
CA ALA A 114 -27.71 3.15 -6.25
C ALA A 114 -26.40 2.49 -5.82
N ASN A 115 -25.56 3.25 -5.11
CA ASN A 115 -24.28 2.79 -4.56
C ASN A 115 -23.25 2.34 -5.61
N ARG A 116 -23.38 2.82 -6.86
CA ARG A 116 -22.36 2.65 -7.91
C ARG A 116 -21.71 3.97 -8.29
N VAL A 117 -20.46 3.87 -8.73
CA VAL A 117 -19.68 5.01 -9.22
C VAL A 117 -20.25 5.49 -10.54
N ALA A 118 -20.74 6.73 -10.54
CA ALA A 118 -21.25 7.43 -11.70
C ALA A 118 -20.13 8.05 -12.54
N GLU A 119 -19.12 8.60 -11.88
CA GLU A 119 -18.02 9.33 -12.52
C GLU A 119 -16.77 9.26 -11.65
N VAL A 120 -15.60 9.13 -12.27
CA VAL A 120 -14.29 9.22 -11.61
C VAL A 120 -13.73 10.62 -11.86
N VAL A 121 -13.70 11.44 -10.82
CA VAL A 121 -13.23 12.84 -10.88
C VAL A 121 -11.73 12.92 -10.62
N GLY A 122 -11.20 12.02 -9.80
CA GLY A 122 -9.78 11.87 -9.56
C GLY A 122 -9.40 10.40 -9.50
N LYS A 123 -8.38 10.03 -10.28
CA LYS A 123 -7.82 8.68 -10.30
C LYS A 123 -7.27 8.31 -8.92
N GLY A 124 -7.57 7.09 -8.48
CA GLY A 124 -6.97 6.50 -7.28
C GLY A 124 -5.88 5.50 -7.66
N TYR A 125 -4.98 5.20 -6.72
CA TYR A 125 -3.85 4.30 -6.97
C TYR A 125 -3.53 3.39 -5.79
N LEU A 126 -3.09 2.17 -6.11
CA LEU A 126 -2.49 1.20 -5.20
C LEU A 126 -1.00 1.10 -5.51
N LEU A 127 -0.14 1.03 -4.50
CA LEU A 127 1.28 0.75 -4.65
C LEU A 127 1.59 -0.59 -3.99
N LYS A 128 1.95 -1.59 -4.80
CA LYS A 128 2.27 -2.96 -4.36
C LYS A 128 1.16 -3.53 -3.46
N GLY A 129 -0.09 -3.30 -3.84
CA GLY A 129 -1.30 -3.75 -3.12
C GLY A 129 -1.70 -2.91 -1.89
N ARG A 130 -1.02 -1.79 -1.60
CA ARG A 130 -1.41 -0.86 -0.53
C ARG A 130 -2.03 0.41 -1.11
N LEU A 131 -3.08 0.92 -0.46
CA LEU A 131 -3.69 2.19 -0.85
C LEU A 131 -2.69 3.33 -0.78
N LEU A 132 -2.44 3.96 -1.93
CA LEU A 132 -1.60 5.15 -2.03
C LEU A 132 -2.47 6.42 -2.06
N SER A 133 -3.55 6.40 -2.84
CA SER A 133 -4.51 7.50 -2.92
C SER A 133 -5.88 6.95 -3.30
N ALA A 134 -6.92 7.36 -2.59
CA ALA A 134 -8.29 6.95 -2.89
C ALA A 134 -8.80 7.60 -4.18
N ALA A 135 -9.58 6.86 -4.96
CA ALA A 135 -10.23 7.40 -6.15
C ALA A 135 -11.34 8.36 -5.74
N LYS A 136 -11.33 9.59 -6.25
CA LYS A 136 -12.39 10.58 -5.99
C LYS A 136 -13.52 10.37 -6.98
N VAL A 137 -14.68 10.02 -6.46
CA VAL A 137 -15.80 9.55 -7.29
C VAL A 137 -17.10 10.28 -6.97
N LYS A 138 -17.97 10.34 -7.98
CA LYS A 138 -19.39 10.65 -7.78
C LYS A 138 -20.17 9.34 -7.72
N VAL A 139 -21.11 9.23 -6.79
CA VAL A 139 -21.88 7.99 -6.56
C VAL A 139 -23.35 8.23 -6.81
N TYR A 140 -24.04 7.26 -7.41
CA TYR A 140 -25.50 7.35 -7.59
C TYR A 140 -26.23 7.19 -6.25
N LYS A 141 -27.16 8.11 -5.98
CA LYS A 141 -28.19 7.97 -4.94
C LYS A 141 -29.35 7.13 -5.47
N GLU A 142 -30.00 6.40 -4.57
CA GLU A 142 -31.40 5.96 -4.75
C GLU A 142 -32.29 7.11 -5.23
#